data_AF-A0A963E6D4-F1
#
_entry.id   AF-A0A963E6D4-F1
#
_cell.length_a   1.000
_cell.length_b   1.000
_cell.length_c   1.000
_cell.angle_alpha   90.00
_cell.angle_beta   90.00
_cell.angle_gamma   90.00
#
_symmetry.space_group_name_H-M   'P 1'
#
loop_
_entity.id
_entity.type
_entity.pdbx_description
1 polymer ?
#
loop_
_entity_poly.entity_id
_entity_poly.type
_entity_poly.pdbx_seq_one_letter_code
_entity_poly.pdbx_strand_id
1 'polypeptide(L)' 'MSDEAAGCARRRPPAILLMGPTASGKTALAMALARRFPVELISVDSAQVFRDMDIGTAKPDAGTLARFP' A
#
# COMPACT_ATOMS: atom_id res chain seq x y z
N MET A 1 20.46 -40.09 3.03
CA MET A 1 21.77 -39.50 3.40
C MET A 1 22.40 -38.97 2.13
N SER A 2 22.37 -37.70 1.78
CA SER A 2 21.76 -36.50 2.35
C SER A 2 21.68 -35.54 1.16
N ASP A 3 20.50 -35.26 0.63
CA ASP A 3 20.29 -34.17 -0.33
C ASP A 3 19.49 -33.09 0.40
N GLU A 4 20.17 -32.43 1.32
CA GLU A 4 19.68 -31.24 1.99
C GLU A 4 20.20 -30.04 1.19
N ALA A 5 19.67 -29.90 -0.03
CA ALA A 5 19.77 -28.65 -0.77
C ALA A 5 19.04 -27.58 0.04
N ALA A 6 19.79 -26.91 0.92
CA ALA A 6 19.40 -25.67 1.57
C ALA A 6 18.95 -24.69 0.48
N GLY A 7 17.64 -24.66 0.21
CA GLY A 7 17.05 -23.70 -0.70
C GLY A 7 17.40 -22.31 -0.20
N CYS A 8 18.25 -21.61 -0.94
CA CYS A 8 18.65 -20.24 -0.69
C CYS A 8 17.42 -19.45 -0.25
N ALA A 9 17.37 -19.05 1.03
CA ALA A 9 16.24 -18.33 1.60
C ALA A 9 16.10 -17.03 0.81
N ARG A 10 15.23 -17.05 -0.19
CA ARG A 10 15.09 -15.97 -1.17
C ARG A 10 14.66 -14.74 -0.41
N ARG A 11 15.59 -13.79 -0.19
CA ARG A 11 15.29 -12.52 0.47
C ARG A 11 14.12 -11.89 -0.26
N ARG A 12 12.99 -11.74 0.44
CA ARG A 12 11.80 -11.08 -0.09
C ARG A 12 12.07 -9.57 -0.18
N PRO A 13 11.49 -8.86 -1.14
CA PRO A 13 11.56 -7.41 -1.16
C PRO A 13 10.98 -6.85 0.14
N PRO A 14 11.54 -5.74 0.67
CA PRO A 14 10.99 -5.09 1.85
C PRO A 14 9.60 -4.52 1.55
N ALA A 15 8.70 -4.57 2.54
CA ALA A 15 7.35 -4.05 2.43
C ALA A 15 6.92 -3.41 3.76
N ILE A 16 6.12 -2.34 3.67
CA ILE A 16 5.52 -1.67 4.82
C ILE A 16 4.02 -1.93 4.76
N LEU A 17 3.45 -2.49 5.82
CA LEU A 17 2.01 -2.68 5.95
C LEU A 17 1.45 -1.60 6.87
N LEU A 18 0.66 -0.69 6.31
CA LEU A 18 0.02 0.38 7.07
C LEU A 18 -1.45 0.04 7.36
N MET A 19 -1.69 -0.52 8.54
CA MET A 19 -3.00 -0.99 8.99
C MET A 19 -3.64 -0.06 10.02
N GLY A 20 -4.96 -0.11 10.15
CA GLY A 20 -5.72 0.69 11.12
C GLY A 20 -7.18 0.91 10.70
N PRO A 21 -8.05 1.37 11.61
CA PRO A 21 -9.47 1.56 11.33
C PRO A 21 -9.73 2.65 10.28
N THR A 22 -10.90 2.64 9.66
CA THR A 22 -11.33 3.72 8.76
C THR A 22 -11.27 5.06 9.49
N ALA A 23 -10.94 6.14 8.76
CA ALA A 23 -10.74 7.49 9.30
C ALA A 23 -9.56 7.69 10.28
N SER A 24 -8.68 6.70 10.47
CA SER A 24 -7.49 6.86 11.34
C SER A 24 -6.31 7.63 10.72
N GLY A 25 -6.50 8.28 9.56
CA GLY A 25 -5.46 9.08 8.90
C GLY A 25 -4.40 8.30 8.10
N LYS A 26 -4.61 7.01 7.80
CA LYS A 26 -3.64 6.17 7.07
C LYS A 26 -3.21 6.76 5.72
N THR A 27 -4.16 7.28 4.94
CA THR A 27 -3.88 7.89 3.63
C THR A 27 -2.90 9.06 3.76
N ALA A 28 -3.08 9.91 4.78
CA ALA A 28 -2.18 11.03 5.03
C ALA A 28 -0.76 10.56 5.39
N LEU A 29 -0.64 9.52 6.23
CA LEU A 29 0.64 8.92 6.58
C LEU A 29 1.31 8.22 5.38
N ALA A 30 0.55 7.50 4.56
CA ALA A 30 1.06 6.86 3.34
C ALA A 30 1.67 7.89 2.37
N MET A 31 0.98 9.01 2.14
CA MET A 31 1.51 10.12 1.34
C MET A 31 2.77 10.74 1.94
N ALA A 32 2.84 10.88 3.27
CA ALA A 32 4.03 11.40 3.94
C ALA A 32 5.23 10.46 3.77
N LEU A 33 5.01 9.14 3.81
CA LEU A 33 6.04 8.13 3.55
C LEU A 33 6.51 8.17 2.09
N ALA A 34 5.60 8.25 1.12
CA ALA A 34 5.91 8.34 -0.30
C ALA A 34 6.71 9.60 -0.68
N ARG A 35 6.56 10.70 0.07
CA ARG A 35 7.42 11.90 -0.12
C ARG A 35 8.84 11.71 0.39
N ARG A 36 9.05 10.83 1.37
CA ARG A 36 10.33 10.67 2.08
C ARG A 36 11.14 9.46 1.61
N PHE A 37 10.47 8.46 1.06
CA PHE A 37 11.08 7.20 0.64
C PHE A 37 10.66 6.85 -0.78
N PRO A 38 11.52 6.16 -1.55
CA PRO A 38 11.19 5.66 -2.87
C PRO A 38 10.29 4.42 -2.74
N VAL A 39 9.03 4.63 -2.39
CA VAL A 39 8.02 3.58 -2.19
C VAL A 39 6.82 3.81 -3.09
N GLU A 40 6.24 2.71 -3.56
CA GLU A 40 4.97 2.69 -4.28
C GLU A 40 3.83 2.46 -3.30
N LEU A 41 2.70 3.11 -3.53
CA LEU A 41 1.50 2.93 -2.70
C LEU A 41 0.60 1.88 -3.34
N ILE A 42 0.18 0.89 -2.55
CA ILE A 42 -0.77 -0.14 -2.98
C ILE A 42 -1.97 -0.05 -2.05
N SER A 43 -3.14 0.28 -2.61
CA SER A 43 -4.38 0.23 -1.82
C SER A 43 -4.76 -1.21 -1.53
N VAL A 44 -5.09 -1.48 -0.26
CA VAL A 44 -5.58 -2.79 0.22
C VAL A 44 -6.99 -2.63 0.81
N ASP A 45 -7.72 -1.61 0.35
CA ASP A 45 -9.12 -1.36 0.72
C ASP A 45 -10.04 -1.92 -0.37
N SER A 46 -10.87 -2.90 -0.01
CA SER A 46 -11.78 -3.55 -0.95
C SER A 46 -12.90 -2.65 -1.46
N ALA A 47 -13.18 -1.53 -0.79
CA ALA A 47 -14.20 -0.59 -1.23
C ALA A 47 -13.65 0.36 -2.31
N GLN A 48 -12.36 0.73 -2.24
CA GLN A 48 -11.76 1.69 -3.17
C GLN A 48 -11.60 1.17 -4.61
N VAL A 49 -11.77 -0.14 -4.84
CA VAL A 49 -11.70 -0.73 -6.19
C VAL A 49 -12.94 -0.42 -7.06
N PHE A 50 -14.07 -0.04 -6.44
CA PHE A 50 -15.28 0.27 -7.18
C PHE A 50 -15.16 1.62 -7.90
N ARG A 51 -15.48 1.61 -9.19
CA ARG A 51 -15.56 2.83 -10.01
C ARG A 51 -16.76 3.67 -9.58
N ASP A 52 -16.62 4.98 -9.73
CA ASP A 52 -17.66 5.99 -9.44
C ASP A 52 -18.17 6.00 -7.98
N MET A 53 -17.48 5.31 -7.07
CA MET A 53 -17.83 5.21 -5.65
C MET A 53 -16.83 5.98 -4.78
N ASP A 54 -16.54 7.24 -5.11
CA ASP A 54 -15.40 7.94 -4.53
C ASP A 54 -15.69 8.48 -3.12
N ILE A 55 -16.88 9.06 -2.91
CA ILE A 55 -17.25 9.71 -1.65
C ILE A 55 -17.43 8.67 -0.53
N GLY A 56 -18.23 7.63 -0.77
CA GLY A 56 -18.56 6.61 0.24
C GLY A 56 -17.38 5.71 0.64
N THR A 57 -16.33 5.65 -0.19
CA THR A 57 -15.14 4.82 0.05
C THR A 57 -13.93 5.63 0.49
N ALA A 58 -14.11 6.94 0.71
CA ALA A 58 -13.05 7.89 1.01
C ALA A 58 -11.86 7.75 0.04
N LYS A 59 -12.16 7.55 -1.25
CA LYS A 59 -11.12 7.46 -2.28
C LYS A 59 -10.40 8.81 -2.37
N PRO A 60 -9.05 8.83 -2.47
CA PRO A 60 -8.34 10.07 -2.74
C PRO A 60 -8.83 10.73 -4.02
N ASP A 61 -8.85 12.06 -4.04
CA ASP A 61 -9.21 12.80 -5.26
C ASP A 61 -8.21 12.56 -6.40
N ALA A 62 -8.63 12.91 -7.63
CA ALA A 62 -7.82 12.70 -8.83
C ALA A 62 -6.45 13.41 -8.77
N GLY A 63 -6.37 14.59 -8.13
CA GLY A 63 -5.11 15.33 -8.00
C GLY A 63 -4.13 14.63 -7.06
N THR A 64 -4.65 13.98 -6.03
CA THR A 64 -3.89 13.15 -5.09
C THR A 64 -3.40 11.88 -5.76
N LEU A 65 -4.26 11.16 -6.49
CA LEU A 65 -3.88 9.95 -7.23
C LEU A 65 -2.85 10.24 -8.34
N ALA A 66 -2.94 11.39 -9.02
CA ALA A 66 -1.92 11.78 -10.00
C ALA A 66 -0.55 12.06 -9.37
N ARG A 67 -0.52 12.52 -8.11
CA ARG A 67 0.72 12.79 -7.37
C ARG A 67 1.27 11.56 -6.63
N PHE A 68 0.38 10.65 -6.27
CA PHE A 68 0.64 9.41 -5.55
C PHE A 68 -0.06 8.24 -6.26
N PRO A 69 0.47 7.83 -7.42
CA PRO A 69 -0.10 6.71 -8.18
C PRO A 69 -0.02 5.39 -7.41
#